data_AF-A0A263H9B3-F1
#
_entry.id   AF-A0A263H9B3-F1
#
_cell.length_a   1.000
_cell.length_b   1.000
_cell.length_c   1.000
_cell.angle_alpha   90.00
_cell.angle_beta   90.00
_cell.angle_gamma   90.00
#
_symmetry.space_group_name_H-M   'P 1'
#
loop_
_entity.id
_entity.type
_entity.pdbx_description
1 polymer ?
#
loop_
_entity_poly.entity_id
_entity_poly.type
_entity_poly.pdbx_seq_one_letter_code
_entity_poly.pdbx_strand_id
1 'polypeptide(L)' 'MKLIIILLSIFMLSGCPFSGSSYFVRWWNGNIPHSNERRQAWSDCLDEAKLQYPDSIDPIGEKRTKYLRECMKNYW' A
#
# COMPACT_ATOMS: atom_id res chain seq x y z
N MET A 1 -6.58 29.60 -27.77
CA MET A 1 -5.57 29.24 -26.74
C MET A 1 -6.01 29.56 -25.31
N LYS A 2 -6.51 30.78 -25.01
CA LYS A 2 -6.97 31.16 -23.64
C LYS A 2 -8.08 30.26 -23.07
N LEU A 3 -9.00 29.79 -23.91
CA LEU A 3 -10.14 28.95 -23.52
C LEU A 3 -9.73 27.57 -22.97
N ILE A 4 -8.70 26.95 -23.55
CA ILE A 4 -8.17 25.66 -23.09
C ILE A 4 -7.52 25.81 -21.71
N ILE A 5 -6.81 26.91 -21.49
CA ILE A 5 -6.15 27.22 -20.21
C ILE A 5 -7.21 27.42 -19.11
N ILE A 6 -8.30 28.14 -19.43
CA ILE A 6 -9.41 28.36 -18.49
C ILE A 6 -10.11 27.04 -18.13
N LEU A 7 -10.36 26.16 -19.10
CA LEU A 7 -10.96 24.84 -18.86
C LEU A 7 -10.08 23.95 -17.97
N LEU A 8 -8.77 23.92 -18.22
CA LEU A 8 -7.81 23.20 -17.36
C LEU A 8 -7.78 23.78 -15.94
N SER A 9 -7.88 25.09 -15.82
CA SER A 9 -7.90 25.78 -14.52
C SER A 9 -9.14 25.39 -13.71
N ILE A 10 -10.32 25.35 -14.35
CA ILE A 10 -11.58 24.95 -13.71
C ILE A 10 -11.52 23.49 -13.26
N PHE A 11 -10.94 22.59 -14.06
CA PHE A 11 -10.77 21.17 -13.71
C PHE A 11 -9.84 20.96 -12.51
N MET A 12 -8.81 21.79 -12.37
CA MET A 12 -7.88 21.77 -11.23
C MET A 12 -8.48 22.42 -9.97
N LEU A 13 -9.27 23.49 -10.14
CA LEU A 13 -9.92 24.23 -9.06
C LEU A 13 -11.16 23.52 -8.50
N SER A 14 -11.81 22.65 -9.27
CA SER A 14 -12.88 21.76 -8.77
C SER A 14 -12.35 20.57 -7.97
N GLY A 15 -11.13 20.66 -7.43
CA GLY A 15 -10.49 19.69 -6.56
C GLY A 15 -11.24 19.49 -5.25
N CYS A 16 -12.42 18.86 -5.30
CA CYS A 16 -12.77 17.87 -4.29
C CYS A 16 -11.55 16.95 -4.18
N PRO A 17 -11.07 16.63 -2.96
CA PRO A 17 -9.95 15.73 -2.81
C PRO A 17 -10.37 14.46 -3.55
N PHE A 18 -9.65 14.10 -4.61
CA PHE A 18 -9.86 12.84 -5.29
C PHE A 18 -9.72 11.78 -4.20
N SER A 19 -10.86 11.29 -3.71
CA SER A 19 -10.90 10.22 -2.74
C SER A 19 -10.04 9.12 -3.32
N GLY A 20 -9.15 8.55 -2.50
CA GLY A 20 -8.33 7.42 -2.93
C GLY A 20 -9.17 6.28 -3.52
N SER A 21 -10.48 6.24 -3.27
CA SER A 21 -11.42 5.29 -3.85
C SER A 21 -11.87 5.58 -5.29
N SER A 22 -11.54 6.74 -5.86
CA SER A 22 -11.98 7.12 -7.20
C SER A 22 -11.35 6.24 -8.29
N TYR A 23 -12.16 5.83 -9.27
CA TYR A 23 -11.76 4.97 -10.38
C TYR A 23 -10.55 5.53 -11.15
N PHE A 24 -10.47 6.85 -11.31
CA PHE A 24 -9.38 7.52 -12.01
C PHE A 24 -8.02 7.36 -11.29
N VAL A 25 -8.00 7.52 -9.95
CA VAL A 25 -6.78 7.29 -9.15
C VAL A 25 -6.40 5.82 -9.16
N ARG A 26 -7.38 4.91 -9.10
CA ARG A 26 -7.15 3.46 -9.23
C ARG A 26 -6.58 3.09 -10.60
N TRP A 27 -7.07 3.69 -11.68
CA TRP A 27 -6.59 3.47 -13.03
C TRP A 27 -5.16 4.00 -13.23
N TRP A 28 -4.88 5.22 -12.73
CA TRP A 28 -3.56 5.83 -12.81
C TRP A 28 -2.49 5.08 -11.99
N ASN A 29 -2.88 4.49 -10.85
CA ASN A 29 -2.01 3.66 -10.00
C ASN A 29 -2.01 2.16 -10.39
N GLY A 30 -2.49 1.78 -11.58
CA GLY A 30 -2.39 0.39 -12.06
C GLY A 30 -3.25 -0.63 -11.31
N ASN A 31 -4.37 -0.20 -10.73
CA ASN A 31 -5.29 -1.03 -9.94
C ASN A 31 -4.61 -1.75 -8.75
N ILE A 32 -3.50 -1.19 -8.24
CA ILE A 32 -2.85 -1.67 -7.02
C ILE A 32 -3.82 -1.45 -5.86
N PRO A 33 -4.26 -2.51 -5.16
CA PRO A 33 -5.25 -2.39 -4.10
C PRO A 33 -4.73 -1.49 -2.99
N HIS A 34 -5.62 -0.69 -2.41
CA HIS A 34 -5.29 0.39 -1.47
C HIS A 34 -4.27 -0.07 -0.44
N SER A 35 -3.11 0.58 -0.45
CA SER A 35 -1.91 0.14 0.25
C SER A 35 -2.08 0.07 1.76
N ASN A 36 -3.10 0.67 2.37
CA ASN A 36 -3.13 0.83 3.83
C ASN A 36 -3.39 -0.48 4.56
N GLU A 37 -4.39 -1.26 4.17
CA GLU A 37 -4.70 -2.53 4.84
C GLU A 37 -3.61 -3.58 4.61
N ARG A 38 -3.09 -3.68 3.37
CA ARG A 38 -1.95 -4.57 3.08
C ARG A 38 -0.67 -4.15 3.79
N ARG A 39 -0.43 -2.85 3.94
CA ARG A 39 0.76 -2.33 4.64
C ARG A 39 0.64 -2.50 6.14
N GLN A 40 -0.57 -2.38 6.69
CA GLN A 40 -0.86 -2.76 8.07
C GLN A 40 -0.64 -4.25 8.29
N ALA A 41 -1.27 -5.12 7.50
CA ALA A 41 -1.06 -6.56 7.58
C ALA A 41 0.42 -6.96 7.45
N TRP A 42 1.16 -6.34 6.52
CA TRP A 42 2.60 -6.56 6.40
C TRP A 42 3.37 -6.11 7.64
N SER A 43 3.03 -4.95 8.21
CA SER A 43 3.64 -4.43 9.44
C SER A 43 3.40 -5.39 10.60
N ASP A 44 2.15 -5.82 10.78
CA ASP A 44 1.74 -6.72 11.86
C ASP A 44 2.48 -8.07 11.74
N CYS A 45 2.47 -8.67 10.55
CA CYS A 45 3.20 -9.91 10.28
C CYS A 45 4.72 -9.77 10.52
N LEU A 46 5.32 -8.63 10.21
CA LEU A 46 6.75 -8.38 10.40
C LEU A 46 7.12 -8.22 11.87
N ASP A 47 6.31 -7.52 12.64
CA ASP A 47 6.55 -7.31 14.06
C ASP A 47 6.41 -8.61 14.83
N GLU A 48 5.39 -9.43 14.52
CA GLU A 48 5.26 -10.78 15.07
C GLU A 48 6.46 -11.68 14.71
N ALA A 49 6.91 -11.63 13.46
CA ALA A 49 8.05 -12.43 13.02
C ALA A 49 9.34 -12.07 13.76
N LYS A 50 9.56 -10.79 14.06
CA LYS A 50 10.72 -10.31 14.84
C LYS A 50 10.64 -10.73 16.31
N LEU A 51 9.43 -10.74 16.88
CA LEU A 51 9.21 -11.17 18.26
C LEU A 51 9.46 -12.68 18.43
N GLN A 52 8.97 -13.51 17.51
CA GLN A 52 9.17 -14.96 17.57
C GLN A 52 10.59 -15.39 17.17
N TYR A 53 11.16 -14.74 16.16
CA TYR A 53 12.47 -15.07 15.60
C TYR A 53 13.38 -13.85 15.63
N PRO A 54 13.84 -13.42 16.82
CA PRO A 54 14.84 -12.36 16.94
C PRO A 54 16.17 -12.82 16.31
N ASP A 55 17.03 -11.86 15.94
CA ASP A 55 18.29 -12.15 15.23
C ASP A 55 19.22 -13.08 16.04
N SER A 56 19.09 -13.12 17.36
CA SER A 56 19.82 -14.05 18.23
C SER A 56 19.41 -15.52 18.06
N ILE A 57 18.20 -15.79 17.59
CA ILE A 57 17.63 -17.14 17.38
C ILE A 57 17.66 -17.53 15.90
N ASP A 58 17.44 -16.57 15.00
CA ASP A 58 17.45 -16.76 13.55
C ASP A 58 18.31 -15.70 12.87
N PRO A 59 19.65 -15.79 12.98
CA PRO A 59 20.57 -14.78 12.44
C PRO A 59 20.57 -14.71 10.90
N ILE A 60 20.15 -15.79 10.24
CA ILE A 60 20.03 -15.87 8.77
C ILE A 60 18.65 -15.32 8.32
N GLY A 61 17.65 -15.32 9.20
CA GLY A 61 16.30 -14.85 8.91
C GLY A 61 15.45 -15.84 8.11
N GLU A 62 15.84 -17.12 8.04
CA GLU A 62 15.13 -18.14 7.27
C GLU A 62 13.74 -18.43 7.86
N LYS A 63 13.67 -18.61 9.19
CA LYS A 63 12.42 -18.86 9.91
C LYS A 63 11.54 -17.62 9.93
N ARG A 64 12.14 -16.44 10.13
CA ARG A 64 11.45 -15.14 10.06
C ARG A 64 10.80 -14.94 8.69
N THR A 65 11.53 -15.21 7.61
CA THR A 65 11.02 -15.05 6.25
C THR A 65 9.94 -16.08 5.93
N LYS A 66 10.08 -17.32 6.42
CA LYS A 66 9.06 -18.35 6.26
C LYS A 66 7.75 -17.95 6.96
N TYR A 67 7.84 -17.48 8.21
CA TYR A 67 6.69 -16.99 8.98
C TYR A 67 6.00 -15.82 8.26
N LEU A 68 6.77 -14.82 7.83
CA LEU A 68 6.24 -13.68 7.06
C LEU A 68 5.43 -14.13 5.83
N ARG A 69 5.95 -15.10 5.06
CA ARG A 69 5.25 -15.65 3.90
C ARG A 69 3.95 -16.37 4.29
N GLU A 70 3.95 -17.12 5.38
CA GLU A 70 2.76 -17.82 5.86
C GLU A 70 1.72 -16.86 6.42
N CYS A 71 2.12 -15.86 7.20
CA CYS A 71 1.24 -14.82 7.74
C CYS A 71 0.56 -14.02 6.63
N MET A 72 1.31 -13.61 5.61
CA MET A 72 0.77 -12.84 4.48
C MET A 72 -0.18 -13.64 3.59
N LYS A 73 -0.12 -14.99 3.58
CA LYS A 73 -1.09 -15.81 2.83
C LYS A 73 -2.52 -15.67 3.36
N ASN A 74 -2.70 -15.30 4.62
CA ASN A 74 -4.03 -15.08 5.18
C ASN A 74 -4.69 -13.78 4.68
N TYR A 75 -3.90 -12.89 4.06
CA TYR A 75 -4.33 -11.59 3.56
C TYR A 75 -4.33 -11.51 2.01
N TRP A 76 -4.03 -12.62 1.33
CA TRP A 76 -3.95 -12.77 -0.13
C TRP A 76 -5.04 -13.70 -0.63
#